data_AF-A0A4Q2YPC6-F1
#
_entry.id   AF-A0A4Q2YPC6-F1
#
_cell.length_a   1.000
_cell.length_b   1.000
_cell.length_c   1.000
_cell.angle_alpha   90.00
_cell.angle_beta   90.00
_cell.angle_gamma   90.00
#
_symmetry.space_group_name_H-M   'P 1'
#
loop_
_entity.id
_entity.type
_entity.pdbx_description
1 polymer ?
#
loop_
_entity_poly.entity_id
_entity_poly.type
_entity_poly.pdbx_seq_one_letter_code
_entity_poly.pdbx_strand_id
1 'polypeptide(L)'
;MKREDGEIARLLAGDLDEAGRAALAKRLQADPEDLKALGGHALIEGLLGVALEDEFTVERRHGRLMAAVSRADQDEFLSGVQGKIRRHSWRNRITAIAAMVVFGFSTWLFMRPEKVGSVTRLETITWGNATPLTEGGNLKPGTRLQFESGLVELDMGGRGRMIVEGPADLEFAEPMRSVLHRGRILMRVTEAGHGYRLETPKGAVVDLGTEFGVSVGDEGVETHVLEGEVEAIPNGGEKVLLKKNDALRFDGNGGARMAADPGSFYTALPPQRAGSPRAIHWPLEGAGIGRDIAEVRGFPSAGSDMNSRAMEKGQAPTGAPGVFGNAFAFDGTPLASN
;
A
#
# COMPACT_ATOMS: atom_id res chain seq x y z
N MET A 1 -11.82 -37.15 21.14
CA MET A 1 -11.07 -38.05 22.04
C MET A 1 -11.47 -39.50 21.78
N LYS A 2 -11.15 -39.95 20.57
CA LYS A 2 -11.38 -41.31 20.06
C LYS A 2 -9.99 -41.96 19.91
N ARG A 3 -9.94 -43.28 19.67
CA ARG A 3 -8.72 -44.08 19.41
C ARG A 3 -7.65 -43.39 18.52
N GLU A 4 -8.08 -42.49 17.65
CA GLU A 4 -7.30 -41.68 16.70
C GLU A 4 -6.15 -40.87 17.34
N ASP A 5 -6.39 -40.20 18.48
CA ASP A 5 -5.38 -39.34 19.13
C ASP A 5 -4.23 -40.18 19.73
N GLY A 6 -4.50 -41.44 20.10
CA GLY A 6 -3.56 -42.31 20.79
C GLY A 6 -2.49 -42.95 19.89
N GLU A 7 -2.80 -43.21 18.62
CA GLU A 7 -1.83 -43.77 17.67
C GLU A 7 -0.84 -42.70 17.20
N ILE A 8 -1.31 -41.46 17.02
CA ILE A 8 -0.47 -40.30 16.71
C ILE A 8 0.46 -40.00 17.89
N ALA A 9 -0.05 -40.02 19.13
CA ALA A 9 0.78 -39.84 20.32
C ALA A 9 1.85 -40.94 20.48
N ARG A 10 1.54 -42.20 20.15
CA ARG A 10 2.52 -43.30 20.17
C ARG A 10 3.54 -43.22 19.05
N LEU A 11 3.17 -42.70 17.88
CA LEU A 11 4.11 -42.41 16.80
C LEU A 11 5.13 -41.37 17.27
N LEU A 12 4.64 -40.28 17.87
CA LEU A 12 5.47 -39.18 18.38
C LEU A 12 6.39 -39.63 19.52
N ALA A 13 5.89 -40.46 20.44
CA ALA A 13 6.69 -41.08 21.50
C ALA A 13 7.71 -42.13 21.02
N GLY A 14 7.70 -42.51 19.73
CA GLY A 14 8.59 -43.53 19.17
C GLY A 14 8.18 -44.98 19.49
N ASP A 15 7.02 -45.17 20.11
CA ASP A 15 6.50 -46.45 20.61
C ASP A 15 5.61 -47.20 19.61
N LEU A 16 5.48 -46.68 18.37
CA LEU A 16 4.70 -47.32 17.32
C LEU A 16 5.56 -48.29 16.51
N ASP A 17 5.10 -49.54 16.42
CA ASP A 17 5.73 -50.58 15.62
C ASP A 17 5.64 -50.29 14.11
N GLU A 18 6.40 -51.04 13.31
CA GLU A 18 6.52 -50.80 11.87
C GLU A 18 5.19 -51.06 11.13
N ALA A 19 4.38 -52.00 11.63
CA ALA A 19 3.05 -52.29 11.12
C ALA A 19 2.06 -51.15 11.42
N GLY A 20 2.06 -50.62 12.64
CA GLY A 20 1.24 -49.48 13.05
C GLY A 20 1.60 -48.21 12.29
N ARG A 21 2.90 -47.98 12.04
CA ARG A 21 3.39 -46.87 11.21
C ARG A 21 2.87 -46.92 9.78
N ALA A 22 2.91 -48.10 9.15
CA ALA A 22 2.42 -48.28 7.78
C ALA A 22 0.90 -48.07 7.69
N ALA A 23 0.14 -48.53 8.68
CA ALA A 23 -1.31 -48.35 8.74
C ALA A 23 -1.71 -46.87 8.94
N LEU A 24 -1.02 -46.16 9.84
CA LEU A 24 -1.25 -44.73 10.10
C LEU A 24 -0.86 -43.88 8.88
N ALA A 25 0.25 -44.18 8.21
CA ALA A 25 0.67 -43.48 6.99
C ALA A 25 -0.35 -43.61 5.85
N LYS A 26 -0.97 -44.78 5.69
CA LYS A 26 -2.02 -45.01 4.68
C LYS A 26 -3.29 -44.22 5.00
N ARG A 27 -3.59 -44.01 6.28
CA ARG A 27 -4.76 -43.23 6.73
C ARG A 27 -4.56 -41.72 6.59
N LEU A 28 -3.39 -41.22 6.96
CA LEU A 28 -3.02 -39.81 6.79
C LEU A 28 -3.07 -39.38 5.31
N GLN A 29 -2.89 -40.31 4.37
CA GLN A 29 -3.05 -40.03 2.94
C GLN A 29 -4.51 -40.00 2.48
N ALA A 30 -5.43 -40.60 3.22
CA ALA A 30 -6.83 -40.73 2.87
C ALA A 30 -7.73 -39.66 3.50
N ASP A 31 -7.33 -39.10 4.65
CA ASP A 31 -8.15 -38.15 5.42
C ASP A 31 -7.37 -36.85 5.74
N PRO A 32 -7.82 -35.68 5.21
CA PRO A 32 -7.23 -34.37 5.53
C PRO A 32 -7.35 -33.94 6.99
N GLU A 33 -8.33 -34.45 7.75
CA GLU A 33 -8.49 -34.11 9.17
C GLU A 33 -7.40 -34.76 10.03
N ASP A 34 -7.02 -36.01 9.74
CA ASP A 34 -5.95 -36.73 10.44
C ASP A 34 -4.57 -36.03 10.24
N LEU A 35 -4.34 -35.42 9.07
CA LEU A 35 -3.14 -34.61 8.80
C LEU A 35 -3.11 -33.33 9.65
N LYS A 36 -4.25 -32.69 9.85
CA LYS A 36 -4.37 -31.48 10.68
C LYS A 36 -4.16 -31.81 12.15
N ALA A 37 -4.64 -32.96 12.62
CA ALA A 37 -4.40 -33.48 13.96
C ALA A 37 -2.91 -33.78 14.21
N LEU A 38 -2.23 -34.45 13.27
CA LEU A 38 -0.78 -34.68 13.34
C LEU A 38 0.02 -33.37 13.40
N GLY A 39 -0.35 -32.38 12.58
CA GLY A 39 0.27 -31.05 12.60
C GLY A 39 0.08 -30.32 13.93
N GLY A 40 -1.10 -30.43 14.55
CA GLY A 40 -1.37 -29.87 15.87
C GLY A 40 -0.54 -30.51 17.00
N HIS A 41 -0.39 -31.83 16.98
CA HIS A 41 0.38 -32.55 18.01
C HIS A 41 1.89 -32.38 17.89
N ALA A 42 2.44 -32.36 16.67
CA ALA A 42 3.86 -32.14 16.44
C ALA A 42 4.32 -30.72 16.85
N LEU A 43 3.45 -29.72 16.72
CA LEU A 43 3.71 -28.35 17.18
C LEU A 43 3.79 -28.26 18.72
N ILE A 44 2.93 -28.99 19.43
CA ILE A 44 2.93 -29.02 20.89
C ILE A 44 4.17 -29.74 21.43
N GLU A 45 4.60 -30.85 20.80
CA GLU A 45 5.81 -31.57 21.20
C GLU A 45 7.09 -30.78 20.91
N GLY A 46 7.16 -30.09 19.77
CA GLY A 46 8.26 -29.17 19.47
C GLY A 46 8.36 -28.01 20.46
N LEU A 47 7.24 -27.56 21.01
CA LEU A 47 7.18 -26.52 22.04
C LEU A 47 7.50 -27.08 23.45
N LEU A 48 7.11 -28.32 23.76
CA LEU A 48 7.40 -29.00 25.04
C LEU A 48 8.88 -29.39 25.16
N GLY A 49 9.52 -29.82 24.06
CA GLY A 49 10.96 -30.13 24.04
C GLY A 49 11.85 -28.92 24.32
N VAL A 50 11.39 -27.72 23.95
CA VAL A 50 12.09 -26.46 24.24
C VAL A 50 11.74 -25.90 25.63
N ALA A 51 10.56 -26.23 26.18
CA ALA A 51 10.08 -25.66 27.44
C ALA A 51 10.37 -26.51 28.70
N LEU A 52 10.90 -27.73 28.58
CA LEU A 52 11.11 -28.65 29.71
C LEU A 52 12.57 -29.10 29.94
N GLU A 53 13.58 -28.46 29.33
CA GLU A 53 14.97 -28.83 29.59
C GLU A 53 15.52 -28.12 30.84
N ASP A 54 15.65 -28.89 31.93
CA ASP A 54 16.39 -28.53 33.15
C ASP A 54 17.79 -29.16 33.13
N GLU A 55 18.80 -28.35 33.50
CA GLU A 55 20.24 -28.51 33.27
C GLU A 55 20.86 -29.77 33.92
N PHE A 56 20.13 -30.43 34.83
CA PHE A 56 20.63 -31.51 35.68
C PHE A 56 20.55 -32.94 35.11
N THR A 57 19.94 -33.16 33.93
CA THR A 57 19.70 -34.53 33.39
C THR A 57 20.71 -35.03 32.35
N VAL A 58 21.57 -34.15 31.83
CA VAL A 58 22.56 -34.46 30.77
C VAL A 58 23.73 -35.33 31.27
N GLU A 59 24.16 -35.15 32.52
CA GLU A 59 25.32 -35.87 33.08
C GLU A 59 25.04 -37.35 33.39
N ARG A 60 23.82 -37.69 33.83
CA ARG A 60 23.47 -39.08 34.16
C ARG A 60 23.33 -39.99 32.94
N ARG A 61 22.99 -39.44 31.75
CA ARG A 61 22.89 -40.23 30.51
C ARG A 61 24.26 -40.56 29.93
N HIS A 62 25.21 -39.63 29.96
CA HIS A 62 26.57 -39.86 29.44
C HIS A 62 27.32 -40.99 30.16
N GLY A 63 27.20 -41.08 31.49
CA GLY A 63 27.89 -42.10 32.29
C GLY A 63 27.44 -43.54 32.00
N ARG A 64 26.15 -43.76 31.69
CA ARG A 64 25.61 -45.09 31.36
C ARG A 64 25.91 -45.51 29.92
N LEU A 65 25.93 -44.55 29.00
CA LEU A 65 26.20 -44.81 27.58
C LEU A 65 27.67 -45.25 27.37
N MET A 66 28.60 -44.63 28.09
CA MET A 66 30.03 -44.99 28.02
C MET A 66 30.33 -46.35 28.69
N ALA A 67 29.59 -46.70 29.74
CA ALA A 67 29.74 -48.00 30.41
C ALA A 67 29.20 -49.18 29.58
N ALA A 68 28.20 -48.95 28.72
CA ALA A 68 27.62 -49.98 27.86
C ALA A 68 28.46 -50.31 26.62
N VAL A 69 29.37 -49.42 26.22
CA VAL A 69 30.16 -49.54 24.97
C VAL A 69 31.51 -50.25 25.17
N SER A 70 31.95 -50.54 26.40
CA SER A 70 33.32 -51.00 26.66
C SER A 70 33.54 -52.52 26.75
N ARG A 71 32.56 -53.39 26.43
CA ARG A 71 32.72 -54.84 26.66
C ARG A 71 32.28 -55.84 25.59
N ALA A 72 31.79 -55.42 24.41
CA ALA A 72 31.48 -56.40 23.36
C ALA A 72 31.73 -55.86 21.95
N ASP A 73 32.74 -56.45 21.32
CA ASP A 73 32.91 -56.69 19.88
C ASP A 73 32.91 -55.50 18.90
N GLN A 74 34.09 -54.91 18.71
CA GLN A 74 34.34 -53.88 17.71
C GLN A 74 34.41 -54.44 16.26
N ASP A 75 34.65 -55.73 16.07
CA ASP A 75 34.87 -56.32 14.74
C ASP A 75 33.57 -56.72 14.02
N GLU A 76 32.54 -57.13 14.77
CA GLU A 76 31.21 -57.44 14.21
C GLU A 76 30.52 -56.17 13.67
N PHE A 77 30.69 -55.05 14.37
CA PHE A 77 30.15 -53.74 13.98
C PHE A 77 30.76 -53.21 12.67
N LEU A 78 32.06 -53.38 12.46
CA LEU A 78 32.76 -52.87 11.27
C LEU A 78 32.35 -53.59 9.98
N SER A 79 32.06 -54.90 10.05
CA SER A 79 31.59 -55.68 8.90
C SER A 79 30.15 -55.32 8.47
N GLY A 80 29.27 -55.00 9.43
CA GLY A 80 27.90 -54.56 9.17
C GLY A 80 27.80 -53.14 8.60
N VAL A 81 28.75 -52.27 8.98
CA VAL A 81 28.78 -50.86 8.53
C VAL A 81 29.30 -50.75 7.09
N GLN A 82 30.30 -51.54 6.68
CA GLN A 82 30.80 -51.56 5.30
C GLN A 82 29.75 -52.03 4.28
N GLY A 83 28.89 -53.00 4.64
CA GLY A 83 27.82 -53.51 3.77
C GLY A 83 26.65 -52.53 3.57
N LYS A 84 26.34 -51.71 4.58
CA LYS A 84 25.23 -50.73 4.55
C LYS A 84 25.60 -49.41 3.85
N ILE A 85 26.87 -48.99 3.90
CA ILE A 85 27.31 -47.70 3.34
C ILE A 85 27.29 -47.67 1.80
N ARG A 86 27.40 -48.81 1.10
CA ARG A 86 27.42 -48.83 -0.38
C ARG A 86 26.03 -48.74 -1.05
N ARG A 87 24.93 -48.95 -0.33
CA ARG A 87 23.56 -48.86 -0.90
C ARG A 87 22.83 -47.54 -0.58
N HIS A 88 23.35 -46.72 0.33
CA HIS A 88 22.63 -45.54 0.83
C HIS A 88 23.13 -44.19 0.28
N SER A 89 24.23 -44.15 -0.50
CA SER A 89 24.86 -42.87 -0.88
C SER A 89 24.37 -42.21 -2.18
N TRP A 90 23.45 -42.82 -2.94
CA TRP A 90 22.89 -42.20 -4.15
C TRP A 90 21.52 -41.56 -3.98
N ARG A 91 20.73 -41.93 -2.95
CA ARG A 91 19.39 -41.36 -2.71
C ARG A 91 19.40 -40.10 -1.83
N ASN A 92 20.41 -39.89 -1.00
CA ASN A 92 20.45 -38.75 -0.05
C ASN A 92 21.14 -37.49 -0.59
N ARG A 93 21.56 -37.47 -1.86
CA ARG A 93 22.03 -36.23 -2.51
C ARG A 93 20.88 -35.41 -3.12
N ILE A 94 19.75 -36.04 -3.45
CA ILE A 94 18.59 -35.35 -4.05
C ILE A 94 17.75 -34.64 -2.98
N THR A 95 17.64 -35.21 -1.78
CA THR A 95 16.84 -34.64 -0.67
C THR A 95 17.45 -33.36 -0.09
N ALA A 96 18.78 -33.29 0.02
CA ALA A 96 19.47 -32.10 0.53
C ALA A 96 19.37 -30.89 -0.44
N ILE A 97 19.44 -31.14 -1.75
CA ILE A 97 19.29 -30.09 -2.77
C ILE A 97 17.84 -29.58 -2.82
N ALA A 98 16.86 -30.48 -2.76
CA ALA A 98 15.44 -30.10 -2.75
C ALA A 98 15.07 -29.23 -1.53
N ALA A 99 15.60 -29.55 -0.35
CA ALA A 99 15.36 -28.75 0.86
C ALA A 99 15.98 -27.34 0.78
N MET A 100 17.19 -27.19 0.23
CA MET A 100 17.81 -25.87 0.02
C MET A 100 17.10 -25.06 -1.07
N VAL A 101 16.59 -25.71 -2.12
CA VAL A 101 15.79 -25.05 -3.16
C VAL A 101 14.44 -24.61 -2.60
N VAL A 102 13.76 -25.45 -1.80
CA VAL A 102 12.50 -25.07 -1.15
C VAL A 102 12.71 -23.98 -0.11
N PHE A 103 13.79 -24.05 0.69
CA PHE A 103 14.12 -23.01 1.66
C PHE A 103 14.54 -21.71 0.97
N GLY A 104 15.37 -21.78 -0.07
CA GLY A 104 15.76 -20.64 -0.90
C GLY A 104 14.57 -20.04 -1.65
N PHE A 105 13.66 -20.86 -2.17
CA PHE A 105 12.44 -20.42 -2.84
C PHE A 105 11.41 -19.85 -1.85
N SER A 106 11.29 -20.44 -0.65
CA SER A 106 10.43 -19.96 0.43
C SER A 106 10.93 -18.64 1.00
N THR A 107 12.23 -18.52 1.28
CA THR A 107 12.86 -17.26 1.69
C THR A 107 12.78 -16.21 0.58
N TRP A 108 12.95 -16.60 -0.69
CA TRP A 108 12.75 -15.71 -1.84
C TRP A 108 11.28 -15.26 -2.02
N LEU A 109 10.31 -16.12 -1.72
CA LEU A 109 8.88 -15.78 -1.69
C LEU A 109 8.53 -14.86 -0.52
N PHE A 110 9.13 -15.08 0.65
CA PHE A 110 8.96 -14.23 1.83
C PHE A 110 9.67 -12.88 1.74
N MET A 111 10.75 -12.78 0.96
CA MET A 111 11.50 -11.54 0.72
C MET A 111 10.97 -10.71 -0.46
N ARG A 112 9.77 -10.99 -0.99
CA ARG A 112 9.20 -10.11 -2.02
C ARG A 112 8.94 -8.74 -1.40
N PRO A 113 9.61 -7.66 -1.89
CA PRO A 113 9.40 -6.34 -1.34
C PRO A 113 7.93 -5.96 -1.54
N GLU A 114 7.24 -5.70 -0.43
CA GLU A 114 5.85 -5.29 -0.45
C GLU A 114 5.72 -4.01 -1.28
N LYS A 115 4.85 -3.99 -2.28
CA LYS A 115 4.73 -2.84 -3.19
C LYS A 115 3.85 -1.76 -2.54
N VAL A 116 4.37 -0.55 -2.39
CA VAL A 116 3.59 0.60 -1.89
C VAL A 116 2.70 1.17 -2.98
N GLY A 117 3.17 1.22 -4.22
CA GLY A 117 2.41 1.85 -5.30
C GLY A 117 3.23 2.09 -6.54
N SER A 118 2.78 3.01 -7.37
CA SER A 118 3.51 3.49 -8.53
C SER A 118 3.16 4.93 -8.87
N VAL A 119 4.10 5.63 -9.48
CA VAL A 119 3.87 6.96 -10.05
C VAL A 119 2.98 6.82 -11.27
N THR A 120 1.80 7.42 -11.28
CA THR A 120 0.92 7.41 -12.46
C THR A 120 1.20 8.60 -13.35
N ARG A 121 1.51 9.77 -12.75
CA ARG A 121 1.69 10.99 -13.53
C ARG A 121 2.59 12.02 -12.84
N LEU A 122 3.38 12.74 -13.64
CA LEU A 122 4.21 13.87 -13.23
C LEU A 122 3.84 15.10 -14.06
N GLU A 123 3.55 16.22 -13.40
CA GLU A 123 3.17 17.47 -14.08
C GLU A 123 4.08 18.62 -13.62
N THR A 124 4.84 19.18 -14.57
CA THR A 124 5.71 20.37 -14.36
C THR A 124 6.63 20.25 -13.13
N ILE A 125 7.26 19.08 -12.95
CA ILE A 125 8.10 18.80 -11.77
C ILE A 125 9.48 19.44 -11.90
N THR A 126 9.89 20.17 -10.86
CA THR A 126 11.27 20.60 -10.64
C THR A 126 11.87 19.77 -9.50
N TRP A 127 12.82 18.90 -9.85
CA TRP A 127 13.55 18.09 -8.88
C TRP A 127 14.67 18.93 -8.23
N GLY A 128 14.87 18.74 -6.93
CA GLY A 128 16.06 19.25 -6.24
C GLY A 128 17.23 18.27 -6.36
N ASN A 129 17.93 18.04 -5.24
CA ASN A 129 19.06 17.09 -5.20
C ASN A 129 18.65 15.61 -5.08
N ALA A 130 17.35 15.31 -5.10
CA ALA A 130 16.82 13.96 -4.95
C ALA A 130 16.84 13.19 -6.28
N THR A 131 16.89 11.86 -6.20
CA THR A 131 16.77 11.00 -7.38
C THR A 131 15.38 11.16 -8.00
N PRO A 132 15.28 11.59 -9.27
CA PRO A 132 13.99 11.77 -9.93
C PRO A 132 13.22 10.44 -10.02
N LEU A 133 11.92 10.50 -9.73
CA LEU A 133 11.02 9.40 -10.10
C LEU A 133 10.57 9.55 -11.55
N THR A 134 10.17 8.44 -12.15
CA THR A 134 9.60 8.39 -13.50
C THR A 134 8.15 7.91 -13.45
N GLU A 135 7.33 8.34 -14.40
CA GLU A 135 6.00 7.76 -14.60
C GLU A 135 6.10 6.24 -14.82
N GLY A 136 5.18 5.49 -14.23
CA GLY A 136 5.23 4.02 -14.15
C GLY A 136 6.22 3.46 -13.13
N GLY A 137 7.05 4.31 -12.50
CA GLY A 137 8.03 3.91 -11.49
C GLY A 137 7.34 3.30 -10.26
N ASN A 138 7.88 2.18 -9.75
CA ASN A 138 7.33 1.52 -8.57
C ASN A 138 7.81 2.19 -7.28
N LEU A 139 6.90 2.35 -6.33
CA LEU A 139 7.17 2.79 -4.97
C LEU A 139 7.33 1.58 -4.05
N LYS A 140 8.39 1.58 -3.24
CA LYS A 140 8.69 0.56 -2.23
C LYS A 140 8.75 1.19 -0.84
N PRO A 141 8.63 0.40 0.24
CA PRO A 141 8.92 0.86 1.59
C PRO A 141 10.30 1.53 1.65
N GLY A 142 10.39 2.66 2.35
CA GLY A 142 11.56 3.54 2.42
C GLY A 142 11.78 4.44 1.19
N THR A 143 10.90 4.43 0.19
CA THR A 143 11.00 5.38 -0.92
C THR A 143 10.67 6.78 -0.42
N ARG A 144 11.53 7.76 -0.72
CA ARG A 144 11.31 9.16 -0.38
C ARG A 144 11.15 10.00 -1.64
N LEU A 145 10.05 10.73 -1.72
CA LEU A 145 9.68 11.62 -2.81
C LEU A 145 9.98 13.06 -2.38
N GLN A 146 10.96 13.69 -3.03
CA GLN A 146 11.38 15.07 -2.75
C GLN A 146 11.47 15.88 -4.03
N PHE A 147 10.77 17.00 -4.09
CA PHE A 147 10.78 17.90 -5.24
C PHE A 147 10.41 19.34 -4.84
N GLU A 148 10.88 20.31 -5.61
CA GLU A 148 10.78 21.74 -5.28
C GLU A 148 9.46 22.37 -5.74
N SER A 149 8.92 21.91 -6.88
CA SER A 149 7.64 22.37 -7.42
C SER A 149 7.03 21.36 -8.40
N GLY A 150 5.71 21.46 -8.61
CA GLY A 150 4.93 20.63 -9.55
C GLY A 150 3.92 19.72 -8.85
N LEU A 151 3.32 18.79 -9.60
CA LEU A 151 2.32 17.83 -9.10
C LEU A 151 2.71 16.39 -9.45
N VAL A 152 2.54 15.50 -8.48
CA VAL A 152 2.73 14.05 -8.66
C VAL A 152 1.43 13.32 -8.34
N GLU A 153 0.96 12.48 -9.26
CA GLU A 153 -0.13 11.54 -9.01
C GLU A 153 0.43 10.14 -8.82
N LEU A 154 -0.07 9.45 -7.79
CA LEU A 154 0.36 8.13 -7.39
C LEU A 154 -0.83 7.19 -7.30
N ASP A 155 -0.66 5.98 -7.83
CA ASP A 155 -1.49 4.83 -7.51
C ASP A 155 -0.92 4.14 -6.28
N MET A 156 -1.74 3.99 -5.24
CA MET A 156 -1.33 3.38 -3.97
C MET A 156 -1.61 1.88 -3.95
N GLY A 157 -1.36 1.18 -5.07
CA GLY A 157 -1.48 -0.28 -5.15
C GLY A 157 -2.87 -0.79 -4.80
N GLY A 158 -3.92 -0.11 -5.29
CA GLY A 158 -5.32 -0.44 -5.03
C GLY A 158 -5.91 0.14 -3.74
N ARG A 159 -5.11 0.74 -2.86
CA ARG A 159 -5.56 1.40 -1.61
C ARG A 159 -6.14 2.79 -1.84
N GLY A 160 -5.85 3.38 -2.99
CA GLY A 160 -6.30 4.73 -3.29
C GLY A 160 -5.40 5.43 -4.29
N ARG A 161 -5.69 6.71 -4.46
CA ARG A 161 -4.92 7.64 -5.27
C ARG A 161 -4.45 8.79 -4.40
N MET A 162 -3.18 9.15 -4.54
CA MET A 162 -2.58 10.28 -3.86
C MET A 162 -2.11 11.31 -4.88
N ILE A 163 -2.48 12.57 -4.68
CA ILE A 163 -1.94 13.72 -5.40
C ILE A 163 -1.05 14.49 -4.43
N VAL A 164 0.18 14.78 -4.84
CA VAL A 164 1.18 15.50 -4.04
C VAL A 164 1.56 16.78 -4.76
N GLU A 165 1.50 17.91 -4.05
CA GLU A 165 1.86 19.24 -4.54
C GLU A 165 3.15 19.73 -3.87
N GLY A 166 4.07 20.21 -4.70
CA GLY A 166 5.38 20.73 -4.28
C GLY A 166 5.33 22.17 -3.77
N PRO A 167 6.27 22.59 -2.91
CA PRO A 167 7.44 21.85 -2.46
C PRO A 167 7.06 20.71 -1.50
N ALA A 168 7.56 19.50 -1.77
CA ALA A 168 7.13 18.30 -1.07
C ALA A 168 8.31 17.44 -0.59
N ASP A 169 8.12 16.85 0.58
CA ASP A 169 8.99 15.84 1.15
C ASP A 169 8.10 14.77 1.83
N LEU A 170 7.92 13.66 1.12
CA LEU A 170 7.03 12.56 1.48
C LEU A 170 7.82 11.25 1.49
N GLU A 171 7.74 10.52 2.59
CA GLU A 171 8.35 9.20 2.74
C GLU A 171 7.28 8.11 2.80
N PHE A 172 7.46 7.05 2.03
CA PHE A 172 6.62 5.85 2.07
C PHE A 172 7.23 4.83 3.03
N ALA A 173 6.91 4.92 4.32
CA ALA A 173 7.43 4.01 5.32
C ALA A 173 6.99 2.56 5.06
N GLU A 174 5.69 2.34 4.84
CA GLU A 174 5.05 1.02 4.66
C GLU A 174 3.85 1.13 3.70
N PRO A 175 3.25 0.03 3.21
CA PRO A 175 2.09 0.11 2.31
C PRO A 175 0.90 0.91 2.87
N MET A 176 0.65 0.86 4.16
CA MET A 176 -0.46 1.58 4.83
C MET A 176 -0.01 2.81 5.62
N ARG A 177 1.25 3.24 5.45
CA ARG A 177 1.84 4.31 6.25
C ARG A 177 2.81 5.16 5.46
N SER A 178 2.61 6.47 5.48
CA SER A 178 3.56 7.44 4.93
C SER A 178 3.81 8.58 5.91
N VAL A 179 4.93 9.28 5.72
CA VAL A 179 5.35 10.42 6.54
C VAL A 179 5.46 11.64 5.63
N LEU A 180 4.59 12.63 5.82
CA LEU A 180 4.62 13.91 5.13
C LEU A 180 5.38 14.92 5.99
N HIS A 181 6.61 15.23 5.58
CA HIS A 181 7.45 16.21 6.27
C HIS A 181 7.12 17.64 5.85
N ARG A 182 6.75 17.84 4.59
CA ARG A 182 6.38 19.13 4.00
C ARG A 182 5.56 18.93 2.74
N GLY A 183 4.67 19.87 2.46
CA GLY A 183 3.92 19.97 1.21
C GLY A 183 2.43 19.77 1.42
N ARG A 184 1.69 19.59 0.32
CA ARG A 184 0.26 19.28 0.36
C ARG A 184 0.00 17.96 -0.32
N ILE A 185 -0.89 17.16 0.28
CA ILE A 185 -1.40 15.96 -0.35
C ILE A 185 -2.92 15.95 -0.33
N LEU A 186 -3.50 15.34 -1.34
CA LEU A 186 -4.87 14.86 -1.32
C LEU A 186 -4.85 13.36 -1.51
N MET A 187 -5.53 12.63 -0.62
CA MET A 187 -5.68 11.19 -0.69
C MET A 187 -7.15 10.85 -0.90
N ARG A 188 -7.43 10.06 -1.93
CA ARG A 188 -8.73 9.40 -2.13
C ARG A 188 -8.55 7.92 -1.85
N VAL A 189 -9.11 7.46 -0.75
CA VAL A 189 -8.95 6.09 -0.26
C VAL A 189 -10.07 5.18 -0.75
N THR A 190 -9.72 3.95 -1.11
CA THR A 190 -10.69 2.87 -1.42
C THR A 190 -10.94 2.02 -0.17
N GLU A 191 -11.90 1.10 -0.20
CA GLU A 191 -12.12 0.16 0.91
C GLU A 191 -10.85 -0.59 1.36
N ALA A 192 -9.98 -0.96 0.41
CA ALA A 192 -8.72 -1.64 0.70
C ALA A 192 -7.69 -0.77 1.42
N GLY A 193 -7.85 0.56 1.38
CA GLY A 193 -6.99 1.53 2.04
C GLY A 193 -7.54 2.08 3.34
N HIS A 194 -8.70 1.62 3.84
CA HIS A 194 -9.21 2.06 5.13
C HIS A 194 -8.18 1.84 6.23
N GLY A 195 -7.97 2.84 7.08
CA GLY A 195 -6.92 2.84 8.10
C GLY A 195 -5.56 3.32 7.58
N TYR A 196 -5.47 3.88 6.36
CA TYR A 196 -4.24 4.48 5.87
C TYR A 196 -3.78 5.60 6.81
N ARG A 197 -2.53 5.51 7.27
CA ARG A 197 -1.96 6.42 8.27
C ARG A 197 -0.97 7.37 7.60
N LEU A 198 -1.27 8.65 7.64
CA LEU A 198 -0.34 9.71 7.26
C LEU A 198 0.24 10.35 8.52
N GLU A 199 1.55 10.23 8.70
CA GLU A 199 2.27 10.87 9.80
C GLU A 199 2.85 12.20 9.35
N THR A 200 2.98 13.10 10.32
CA THR A 200 3.56 14.43 10.15
C THR A 200 4.43 14.74 11.36
N PRO A 201 5.33 15.73 11.29
CA PRO A 201 6.11 16.15 12.45
C PRO A 201 5.27 16.56 13.68
N LYS A 202 3.98 16.90 13.50
CA LYS A 202 3.10 17.42 14.55
C LYS A 202 1.98 16.47 14.96
N GLY A 203 1.87 15.30 14.35
CA GLY A 203 0.78 14.37 14.63
C GLY A 203 0.58 13.35 13.51
N ALA A 204 -0.55 12.65 13.55
CA ALA A 204 -0.94 11.70 12.52
C ALA A 204 -2.40 11.90 12.11
N VAL A 205 -2.71 11.49 10.88
CA VAL A 205 -4.04 11.50 10.28
C VAL A 205 -4.33 10.07 9.84
N VAL A 206 -5.44 9.50 10.31
CA VAL A 206 -5.86 8.13 9.98
C VAL A 206 -7.17 8.17 9.22
N ASP A 207 -7.15 7.64 8.00
CA ASP A 207 -8.32 7.51 7.15
C ASP A 207 -9.30 6.46 7.68
N LEU A 208 -10.60 6.77 7.67
CA LEU A 208 -11.67 5.82 7.99
C LEU A 208 -12.53 5.44 6.76
N GLY A 209 -12.07 5.77 5.55
CA GLY A 209 -12.67 5.40 4.28
C GLY A 209 -13.13 6.58 3.43
N THR A 210 -12.19 7.42 2.99
CA THR A 210 -12.53 8.83 2.72
C THR A 210 -11.60 9.54 1.72
N GLU A 211 -12.05 10.70 1.25
CA GLU A 211 -11.23 11.70 0.57
C GLU A 211 -10.85 12.84 1.51
N PHE A 212 -9.55 13.02 1.74
CA PHE A 212 -9.04 14.04 2.66
C PHE A 212 -7.75 14.66 2.16
N GLY A 213 -7.56 15.93 2.51
CA GLY A 213 -6.38 16.72 2.23
C GLY A 213 -5.56 16.97 3.48
N VAL A 214 -4.23 16.93 3.37
CA VAL A 214 -3.32 17.32 4.45
C VAL A 214 -2.29 18.31 3.91
N SER A 215 -2.12 19.44 4.60
CA SER A 215 -1.06 20.40 4.36
C SER A 215 -0.09 20.40 5.54
N VAL A 216 1.21 20.37 5.25
CA VAL A 216 2.28 20.54 6.24
C VAL A 216 3.15 21.71 5.79
N GLY A 217 3.10 22.79 6.56
CA GLY A 217 3.87 24.00 6.34
C GLY A 217 4.41 24.58 7.64
N ASP A 218 4.90 25.82 7.57
CA ASP A 218 5.53 26.49 8.71
C ASP A 218 4.52 26.80 9.84
N GLU A 219 3.26 27.01 9.49
CA GLU A 219 2.17 27.28 10.44
C GLU A 219 1.65 26.01 11.14
N GLY A 220 2.12 24.83 10.74
CA GLY A 220 1.72 23.54 11.30
C GLY A 220 1.09 22.62 10.27
N VAL A 221 0.14 21.81 10.73
CA VAL A 221 -0.53 20.79 9.95
C VAL A 221 -2.00 21.10 9.86
N GLU A 222 -2.54 21.10 8.65
CA GLU A 222 -3.96 21.28 8.37
C GLU A 222 -4.51 20.00 7.75
N THR A 223 -5.63 19.49 8.28
CA THR A 223 -6.33 18.31 7.77
C THR A 223 -7.75 18.71 7.39
N HIS A 224 -8.14 18.47 6.14
CA HIS A 224 -9.45 18.83 5.60
C HIS A 224 -10.16 17.58 5.09
N VAL A 225 -11.40 17.37 5.52
CA VAL A 225 -12.20 16.21 5.09
C VAL A 225 -13.18 16.64 4.00
N LEU A 226 -13.02 16.08 2.80
CA LEU A 226 -13.85 16.41 1.64
C LEU A 226 -15.10 15.52 1.57
N GLU A 227 -14.95 14.24 1.92
CA GLU A 227 -16.02 13.24 1.95
C GLU A 227 -15.80 12.31 3.15
N GLY A 228 -16.83 11.72 3.75
CA GLY A 228 -16.67 10.74 4.84
C GLY A 228 -16.00 11.27 6.13
N GLU A 229 -15.09 10.49 6.74
CA GLU A 229 -14.55 10.69 8.10
C GLU A 229 -13.06 10.36 8.24
N VAL A 230 -12.37 11.09 9.12
CA VAL A 230 -10.92 10.96 9.40
C VAL A 230 -10.66 11.18 10.89
N GLU A 231 -9.69 10.45 11.47
CA GLU A 231 -9.13 10.76 12.79
C GLU A 231 -7.85 11.60 12.67
N ALA A 232 -7.87 12.82 13.21
CA ALA A 232 -6.66 13.61 13.40
C ALA A 232 -6.12 13.43 14.83
N ILE A 233 -4.82 13.20 14.95
CA ILE A 233 -4.14 12.85 16.20
C ILE A 233 -2.94 13.81 16.38
N PRO A 234 -3.15 15.00 16.95
CA PRO A 234 -2.06 15.91 17.29
C PRO A 234 -1.11 15.28 18.31
N ASN A 235 0.20 15.56 18.20
CA ASN A 235 1.19 15.11 19.18
C ASN A 235 0.87 15.70 20.56
N GLY A 236 0.71 14.84 21.57
CA GLY A 236 0.39 15.26 22.93
C GLY A 236 -1.05 15.79 23.13
N GLY A 237 -1.89 15.74 22.09
CA GLY A 237 -3.30 16.13 22.15
C GLY A 237 -4.25 14.92 22.15
N GLU A 238 -5.54 15.20 22.31
CA GLU A 238 -6.58 14.18 22.12
C GLU A 238 -6.85 13.93 20.64
N LYS A 239 -7.29 12.71 20.34
CA LYS A 239 -7.77 12.36 19.00
C LYS A 239 -9.05 13.14 18.67
N VAL A 240 -9.14 13.67 17.46
CA VAL A 240 -10.30 14.41 16.97
C VAL A 240 -10.87 13.72 15.75
N LEU A 241 -12.13 13.31 15.83
CA LEU A 241 -12.89 12.83 14.68
C LEU A 241 -13.36 14.03 13.85
N LEU A 242 -12.99 14.03 12.57
CA LEU A 242 -13.38 15.02 11.57
C LEU A 242 -14.31 14.34 10.57
N LYS A 243 -15.38 15.03 10.21
CA LYS A 243 -16.33 14.58 9.18
C LYS A 243 -16.26 15.49 7.97
N LYS A 244 -16.95 15.13 6.88
CA LYS A 244 -17.15 15.99 5.72
C LYS A 244 -17.39 17.46 6.10
N ASN A 245 -16.64 18.35 5.46
CA ASN A 245 -16.59 19.80 5.69
C ASN A 245 -15.92 20.26 6.99
N ASP A 246 -15.46 19.34 7.84
CA ASP A 246 -14.60 19.67 8.98
C ASP A 246 -13.14 19.76 8.55
N ALA A 247 -12.42 20.66 9.22
CA ALA A 247 -10.97 20.68 9.19
C ALA A 247 -10.39 20.95 10.59
N LEU A 248 -9.15 20.54 10.77
CA LEU A 248 -8.37 20.78 11.98
C LEU A 248 -6.99 21.28 11.60
N ARG A 249 -6.59 22.40 12.20
CA ARG A 249 -5.20 22.87 12.21
C ARG A 249 -4.56 22.54 13.54
N PHE A 250 -3.36 21.96 13.53
CA PHE A 250 -2.59 21.67 14.72
C PHE A 250 -1.08 21.88 14.52
N ASP A 251 -0.41 22.40 15.54
CA ASP A 251 1.00 22.85 15.49
C ASP A 251 1.89 22.22 16.58
N GLY A 252 1.34 21.27 17.33
CA GLY A 252 1.97 20.60 18.48
C GLY A 252 1.65 21.23 19.83
N ASN A 253 1.02 22.41 19.89
CA ASN A 253 0.54 23.05 21.12
C ASN A 253 -0.99 22.93 21.30
N GLY A 254 -1.68 22.34 20.34
CA GLY A 254 -3.12 22.13 20.36
C GLY A 254 -3.68 21.97 18.95
N GLY A 255 -4.99 21.79 18.87
CA GLY A 255 -5.73 21.75 17.61
C GLY A 255 -6.88 22.77 17.62
N ALA A 256 -7.06 23.49 16.51
CA ALA A 256 -8.16 24.40 16.29
C ALA A 256 -9.02 23.91 15.12
N ARG A 257 -10.32 23.72 15.37
CA ARG A 257 -11.28 23.37 14.31
C ARG A 257 -11.52 24.56 13.38
N MET A 258 -11.74 24.26 12.11
CA MET A 258 -12.07 25.22 11.06
C MET A 258 -12.94 24.55 9.99
N ALA A 259 -13.46 25.34 9.06
CA ALA A 259 -14.19 24.81 7.90
C ALA A 259 -13.20 24.20 6.91
N ALA A 260 -13.55 23.07 6.30
CA ALA A 260 -12.77 22.51 5.21
C ALA A 260 -12.76 23.47 4.01
N ASP A 261 -11.61 23.58 3.35
CA ASP A 261 -11.46 24.30 2.08
C ASP A 261 -10.97 23.30 1.02
N PRO A 262 -11.89 22.60 0.34
CA PRO A 262 -11.52 21.69 -0.75
C PRO A 262 -10.78 22.40 -1.90
N GLY A 263 -10.94 23.73 -2.06
CA GLY A 263 -10.30 24.51 -3.10
C GLY A 263 -8.80 24.69 -2.90
N SER A 264 -8.29 24.41 -1.71
CA SER A 264 -6.86 24.44 -1.39
C SER A 264 -6.08 23.21 -1.88
N PHE A 265 -6.77 22.19 -2.41
CA PHE A 265 -6.18 20.93 -2.87
C PHE A 265 -6.49 20.63 -4.34
N TYR A 266 -5.54 20.01 -5.05
CA TYR A 266 -5.77 19.45 -6.37
C TYR A 266 -6.50 18.10 -6.26
N THR A 267 -7.77 18.06 -6.69
CA THR A 267 -8.60 16.84 -6.71
C THR A 267 -8.45 15.98 -7.95
N ALA A 268 -7.85 16.55 -8.99
CA ALA A 268 -7.38 15.88 -10.18
C ALA A 268 -6.24 16.68 -10.79
N LEU A 269 -5.29 16.02 -11.44
CA LEU A 269 -4.32 16.73 -12.27
C LEU A 269 -5.05 17.32 -13.50
N PRO A 270 -4.61 18.48 -14.01
CA PRO A 270 -5.14 19.05 -15.25
C PRO A 270 -5.13 18.01 -16.37
N PRO A 271 -6.07 17.98 -17.32
CA PRO A 271 -6.04 16.97 -18.39
C PRO A 271 -4.71 16.99 -19.14
N GLN A 272 -4.10 15.81 -19.38
CA GLN A 272 -2.91 15.70 -20.22
C GLN A 272 -3.27 16.22 -21.61
N ARG A 273 -2.51 17.20 -22.10
CA ARG A 273 -2.74 17.80 -23.41
C ARG A 273 -2.64 16.71 -24.47
N ALA A 274 -3.75 16.34 -25.11
CA ALA A 274 -3.75 15.49 -26.32
C ALA A 274 -3.23 16.24 -27.57
N GLY A 275 -2.28 17.16 -27.38
CA GLY A 275 -1.80 18.10 -28.39
C GLY A 275 -1.84 19.57 -27.93
N SER A 276 -0.95 20.38 -28.47
CA SER A 276 -1.01 21.83 -28.34
C SER A 276 -2.10 22.37 -29.27
N PRO A 277 -3.11 23.13 -28.79
CA PRO A 277 -4.06 23.76 -29.70
C PRO A 277 -3.29 24.70 -30.62
N ARG A 278 -3.44 24.53 -31.94
CA ARG A 278 -2.89 25.50 -32.90
C ARG A 278 -3.75 26.75 -32.96
N ALA A 279 -5.08 26.61 -32.92
CA ALA A 279 -6.04 27.70 -32.79
C ALA A 279 -7.44 27.16 -32.40
N ILE A 280 -8.18 27.96 -31.63
CA ILE A 280 -9.64 27.87 -31.49
C ILE A 280 -10.17 29.19 -32.04
N HIS A 281 -11.12 29.12 -32.96
CA HIS A 281 -11.76 30.29 -33.54
C HIS A 281 -13.27 30.23 -33.29
N TRP A 282 -13.82 31.23 -32.62
CA TRP A 282 -15.27 31.43 -32.53
C TRP A 282 -15.67 32.49 -33.57
N PRO A 283 -16.52 32.15 -34.54
CA PRO A 283 -16.87 33.05 -35.64
C PRO A 283 -17.87 34.14 -35.23
N LEU A 284 -18.47 34.04 -34.04
CA LEU A 284 -19.35 35.05 -33.41
C LEU A 284 -20.54 35.42 -34.31
N GLU A 285 -21.12 34.44 -35.01
CA GLU A 285 -22.16 34.67 -36.03
C GLU A 285 -23.57 34.82 -35.43
N GLY A 286 -23.78 34.44 -34.17
CA GLY A 286 -25.07 34.55 -33.50
C GLY A 286 -25.19 35.82 -32.66
N ALA A 287 -26.08 36.75 -33.01
CA ALA A 287 -26.45 37.85 -32.12
C ALA A 287 -27.36 37.32 -30.98
N GLY A 288 -27.07 37.69 -29.72
CA GLY A 288 -27.92 37.36 -28.57
C GLY A 288 -27.49 36.13 -27.75
N ILE A 289 -28.48 35.47 -27.13
CA ILE A 289 -28.29 34.27 -26.29
C ILE A 289 -28.32 33.03 -27.19
N GLY A 290 -27.24 32.26 -27.20
CA GLY A 290 -27.13 31.10 -28.08
C GLY A 290 -25.79 30.37 -27.97
N ARG A 291 -25.69 29.28 -28.73
CA ARG A 291 -24.47 28.49 -28.89
C ARG A 291 -23.75 28.91 -30.16
N ASP A 292 -22.52 29.38 -30.03
CA ASP A 292 -21.62 29.62 -31.15
C ASP A 292 -20.64 28.45 -31.28
N ILE A 293 -20.60 27.86 -32.47
CA ILE A 293 -19.87 26.62 -32.73
C ILE A 293 -18.42 26.98 -32.99
N ALA A 294 -17.50 26.43 -32.19
CA ALA A 294 -16.08 26.69 -32.40
C ALA A 294 -15.56 25.97 -33.65
N GLU A 295 -14.81 26.70 -34.46
CA GLU A 295 -13.94 26.12 -35.47
C GLU A 295 -12.64 25.66 -34.80
N VAL A 296 -12.52 24.34 -34.71
CA VAL A 296 -11.40 23.69 -34.05
C VAL A 296 -10.47 23.05 -35.08
N ARG A 297 -9.18 23.40 -35.06
CA ARG A 297 -8.15 22.74 -35.88
C ARG A 297 -7.18 21.95 -35.01
N GLY A 298 -7.20 20.63 -35.15
CA GLY A 298 -6.21 19.71 -34.57
C GLY A 298 -6.59 19.06 -33.24
N PHE A 299 -7.87 19.08 -32.83
CA PHE A 299 -8.36 18.33 -31.66
C PHE A 299 -9.87 18.02 -31.74
N PRO A 300 -10.44 17.19 -30.85
CA PRO A 300 -11.88 16.89 -30.84
C PRO A 300 -12.71 18.12 -30.45
N SER A 301 -13.72 18.48 -31.26
CA SER A 301 -14.57 19.67 -31.05
C SER A 301 -15.52 19.60 -29.84
N ALA A 302 -15.55 18.49 -29.12
CA ALA A 302 -16.46 18.29 -28.00
C ALA A 302 -16.14 19.26 -26.84
N GLY A 303 -17.10 20.14 -26.51
CA GLY A 303 -17.00 21.08 -25.39
C GLY A 303 -16.32 22.41 -25.70
N SER A 304 -16.00 22.68 -26.97
CA SER A 304 -15.37 23.94 -27.39
C SER A 304 -16.37 25.00 -27.84
N ASP A 305 -17.67 24.75 -27.76
CA ASP A 305 -18.66 25.73 -28.21
C ASP A 305 -18.92 26.77 -27.12
N MET A 306 -19.07 28.02 -27.53
CA MET A 306 -19.34 29.11 -26.61
C MET A 306 -20.85 29.20 -26.43
N ASN A 307 -21.29 29.25 -25.17
CA ASN A 307 -22.69 29.47 -24.84
C ASN A 307 -22.84 30.84 -24.17
N SER A 308 -23.41 31.79 -24.91
CA SER A 308 -23.74 33.11 -24.38
C SER A 308 -24.98 33.02 -23.51
N ARG A 309 -24.91 33.56 -22.29
CA ARG A 309 -26.05 33.67 -21.35
C ARG A 309 -26.12 35.07 -20.76
N ALA A 310 -27.33 35.62 -20.67
CA ALA A 310 -27.59 36.81 -19.88
C ALA A 310 -27.66 36.40 -18.39
N MET A 311 -26.95 37.12 -17.52
CA MET A 311 -27.00 36.92 -16.08
C MET A 311 -28.00 37.92 -15.47
N GLU A 312 -28.91 37.42 -14.62
CA GLU A 312 -29.91 38.21 -13.88
C GLU A 312 -30.73 39.20 -14.73
N LYS A 313 -30.55 40.52 -14.54
CA LYS A 313 -31.22 41.60 -15.29
C LYS A 313 -30.41 42.12 -16.48
N GLY A 314 -29.24 41.53 -16.76
CA GLY A 314 -28.38 41.93 -17.87
C GLY A 314 -29.03 41.65 -19.23
N GLN A 315 -28.72 42.49 -20.22
CA GLN A 315 -29.15 42.26 -21.60
C GLN A 315 -28.17 41.32 -22.32
N ALA A 316 -28.68 40.58 -23.31
CA ALA A 316 -27.85 39.73 -24.14
C ALA A 316 -26.88 40.58 -24.98
N PRO A 317 -25.66 40.09 -25.24
CA PRO A 317 -24.74 40.80 -26.12
C PRO A 317 -25.34 40.93 -27.52
N THR A 318 -25.17 42.10 -28.14
CA THR A 318 -25.61 42.34 -29.51
C THR A 318 -24.46 42.09 -30.48
N GLY A 319 -24.78 41.69 -31.71
CA GLY A 319 -23.78 41.54 -32.76
C GLY A 319 -23.28 42.91 -33.24
N ALA A 320 -21.98 43.03 -33.43
CA ALA A 320 -21.32 44.22 -33.96
C ALA A 320 -20.22 43.82 -34.95
N PRO A 321 -19.84 44.69 -35.89
CA PRO A 321 -18.70 44.44 -36.77
C PRO A 321 -17.41 44.40 -35.96
N GLY A 322 -16.65 43.32 -36.08
CA GLY A 322 -15.33 43.16 -35.48
C GLY A 322 -14.21 43.64 -36.39
N VAL A 323 -13.00 43.79 -35.84
CA VAL A 323 -11.78 44.07 -36.63
C VAL A 323 -11.49 42.92 -37.61
N PHE A 324 -11.84 41.69 -37.22
CA PHE A 324 -11.81 40.50 -38.05
C PHE A 324 -13.16 39.78 -37.92
N GLY A 325 -14.01 39.86 -38.95
CA GLY A 325 -15.33 39.23 -38.94
C GLY A 325 -16.32 39.91 -37.98
N ASN A 326 -16.98 39.13 -37.13
CA ASN A 326 -18.01 39.60 -36.20
C ASN A 326 -17.45 39.77 -34.79
N ALA A 327 -18.13 40.58 -33.98
CA ALA A 327 -17.83 40.79 -32.56
C ALA A 327 -19.13 40.91 -31.76
N PHE A 328 -19.01 40.77 -30.44
CA PHE A 328 -20.07 41.12 -29.51
C PHE A 328 -19.89 42.52 -28.96
N ALA A 329 -20.97 43.29 -28.93
CA ALA A 329 -21.08 44.53 -28.19
C ALA A 329 -21.81 44.28 -26.86
N PHE A 330 -21.19 44.74 -25.78
CA PHE A 330 -21.76 44.72 -24.44
C PHE A 330 -22.12 46.15 -24.04
N ASP A 331 -23.23 46.32 -23.31
CA ASP A 331 -23.70 47.62 -22.83
C ASP A 331 -22.82 48.20 -21.70
N GLY A 332 -21.93 47.37 -21.14
CA GLY A 332 -20.93 47.78 -20.15
C GLY A 332 -21.49 48.00 -18.75
N THR A 333 -22.72 47.57 -18.45
CA THR A 333 -23.29 47.69 -17.10
C THR A 333 -22.69 46.63 -16.17
N PRO A 334 -21.80 46.97 -15.22
CA PRO A 334 -21.24 45.98 -14.32
C PRO A 334 -22.34 45.45 -13.38
N LEU A 335 -22.35 44.14 -13.14
CA LEU A 335 -23.17 43.53 -12.10
C LEU A 335 -22.69 44.06 -10.75
N ALA A 336 -23.53 44.84 -10.06
CA ALA A 336 -23.28 45.16 -8.67
C ALA A 336 -23.40 43.85 -7.86
N SER A 337 -22.27 43.37 -7.35
CA SER A 337 -22.24 42.26 -6.41
C SER A 337 -22.97 42.68 -5.13
N ASN A 338 -24.09 42.03 -4.80
CA ASN A 338 -24.66 42.02 -3.45
C ASN A 338 -23.90 41.03 -2.57
#